data_AF-A0A9Q3J3S5-F1
#
_entry.id   AF-A0A9Q3J3S5-F1
#
_cell.length_a   1.000
_cell.length_b   1.000
_cell.length_c   1.000
_cell.angle_alpha   90.00
_cell.angle_beta   90.00
_cell.angle_gamma   90.00
#
_symmetry.space_group_name_H-M   'P 1'
#
loop_
_entity.id
_entity.type
_entity.pdbx_description
1 polymer ?
#
loop_
_entity_poly.entity_id
_entity_poly.type
_entity_poly.pdbx_seq_one_letter_code
_entity_poly.pdbx_strand_id
1 'polypeptide(L)'
;MDLPTSSFHASLEEQWYEEEELGEIQTVLELVPPAYHQYFDVFSKVKEEKLLLNHTCDYHIELEGSLPSVAVIYSLSNHQSEKLLDSISENLENFFIRSCSSATGAPVLL
;
A
#
# COMPACT_ATOMS: atom_id res chain seq x y z
N MET A 1 -36.62 -14.75 -22.26
CA MET A 1 -35.18 -14.75 -22.57
C MET A 1 -34.53 -14.14 -21.35
N ASP A 2 -34.18 -14.98 -20.39
CA ASP A 2 -33.65 -14.56 -19.10
C ASP A 2 -32.13 -14.55 -19.19
N LEU A 3 -31.51 -13.40 -18.94
CA LEU A 3 -30.05 -13.29 -18.85
C LEU A 3 -29.62 -13.92 -17.52
N PRO A 4 -28.58 -14.77 -17.49
CA PRO A 4 -28.02 -15.23 -16.23
C PRO A 4 -27.25 -14.05 -15.61
N THR A 5 -27.79 -13.49 -14.53
CA THR A 5 -27.07 -12.54 -13.69
C THR A 5 -25.86 -13.27 -13.12
N SER A 6 -24.71 -12.95 -13.71
CA SER A 6 -23.40 -13.53 -13.45
C SER A 6 -23.08 -13.50 -11.95
N SER A 7 -23.20 -14.68 -11.34
CA SER A 7 -22.80 -15.02 -9.98
C SER A 7 -21.26 -14.98 -9.85
N PHE A 8 -20.67 -13.78 -9.90
CA PHE A 8 -19.24 -13.58 -9.70
C PHE A 8 -18.89 -12.78 -8.44
N HIS A 9 -19.89 -12.36 -7.65
CA HIS A 9 -19.67 -11.49 -6.50
C HIS A 9 -19.72 -12.20 -5.12
N ALA A 10 -19.84 -13.54 -5.09
CA ALA A 10 -20.05 -14.29 -3.85
C ALA A 10 -19.07 -15.48 -3.69
N SER A 11 -17.78 -15.28 -3.97
CA SER A 11 -16.77 -16.35 -3.77
C SER A 11 -15.45 -15.89 -3.16
N LEU A 12 -15.38 -14.71 -2.54
CA LEU A 12 -14.15 -14.19 -1.92
C LEU A 12 -14.30 -13.87 -0.42
N GLU A 13 -15.43 -14.23 0.21
CA GLU A 13 -15.67 -13.98 1.64
C GLU A 13 -15.47 -15.21 2.55
N GLU A 14 -14.96 -16.33 2.00
CA GLU A 14 -14.44 -17.44 2.80
C GLU A 14 -12.95 -17.60 2.56
N GLN A 15 -12.20 -16.52 2.77
CA GLN A 15 -10.76 -16.60 3.01
C GLN A 15 -10.55 -16.80 4.50
N TRP A 16 -10.05 -17.98 4.83
CA TRP A 16 -9.70 -18.38 6.19
C TRP A 16 -8.63 -17.41 6.69
N TYR A 17 -8.90 -16.68 7.78
CA TYR A 17 -7.93 -15.84 8.46
C TYR A 17 -6.84 -16.75 9.07
N GLU A 18 -5.57 -16.44 8.81
CA GLU A 18 -4.45 -17.16 9.39
C GLU A 18 -4.45 -16.96 10.93
N GLU A 19 -3.92 -17.91 11.71
CA GLU A 19 -3.95 -17.89 13.19
C GLU A 19 -3.35 -16.60 13.78
N GLU A 20 -2.37 -16.02 13.09
CA GLU A 20 -1.73 -14.75 13.44
C GLU A 20 -2.70 -13.56 13.29
N GLU A 21 -3.46 -13.52 12.19
CA GLU A 21 -4.43 -12.45 11.93
C GLU A 21 -5.60 -12.51 12.93
N LEU A 22 -6.03 -13.71 13.34
CA LEU A 22 -7.05 -13.91 14.38
C LEU A 22 -6.63 -13.34 15.75
N GLY A 23 -5.35 -13.48 16.11
CA GLY A 23 -4.78 -12.90 17.33
C GLY A 23 -4.83 -11.37 17.32
N GLU A 24 -4.56 -10.74 16.18
CA GLU A 24 -4.66 -9.29 16.03
C GLU A 24 -6.10 -8.79 16.18
N ILE A 25 -7.09 -9.47 15.59
CA ILE A 25 -8.51 -9.09 15.68
C ILE A 25 -8.94 -8.96 17.15
N GLN A 26 -8.53 -9.91 17.98
CA GLN A 26 -8.90 -9.94 19.39
C GLN A 26 -8.34 -8.73 20.14
N THR A 27 -7.07 -8.37 19.89
CA THR A 27 -6.44 -7.18 20.49
C THR A 27 -7.10 -5.87 20.04
N VAL A 28 -7.46 -5.77 18.76
CA VAL A 28 -8.14 -4.60 18.20
C VAL A 28 -9.52 -4.42 18.83
N LEU A 29 -10.30 -5.50 19.00
CA LEU A 29 -11.64 -5.44 19.59
C LEU A 29 -11.62 -5.00 21.05
N GLU A 30 -10.55 -5.30 21.80
CA GLU A 30 -10.37 -4.82 23.18
C GLU A 30 -10.03 -3.32 23.26
N LEU A 31 -9.26 -2.81 22.29
CA LEU A 31 -8.78 -1.42 22.28
C LEU A 31 -9.77 -0.44 21.63
N VAL A 32 -10.51 -0.90 20.62
CA VAL A 32 -11.37 -0.06 19.78
C VAL A 32 -12.80 -0.03 20.35
N PRO A 33 -13.46 1.13 20.43
CA PRO A 33 -14.86 1.21 20.86
C PRO A 33 -15.79 0.36 19.98
N PRO A 34 -16.89 -0.21 20.54
CA PRO A 34 -17.78 -1.09 19.80
C PRO A 34 -18.38 -0.51 18.51
N ALA A 35 -18.55 0.81 18.46
CA ALA A 35 -19.05 1.51 17.28
C ALA A 35 -18.16 1.36 16.03
N TYR A 36 -16.87 1.02 16.21
CA TYR A 36 -15.90 0.90 15.13
C TYR A 36 -15.43 -0.54 14.90
N HIS A 37 -16.00 -1.53 15.59
CA HIS A 37 -15.65 -2.95 15.39
C HIS A 37 -15.90 -3.44 13.96
N GLN A 38 -16.84 -2.81 13.24
CA GLN A 38 -17.07 -3.07 11.82
C GLN A 38 -15.91 -2.63 10.90
N TYR A 39 -15.00 -1.80 11.39
CA TYR A 39 -13.81 -1.31 10.69
C TYR A 39 -12.52 -1.93 11.26
N PHE A 40 -12.62 -3.14 11.83
CA PHE A 40 -11.46 -3.85 12.38
C PHE A 40 -10.30 -3.92 11.36
N ASP A 41 -10.63 -4.08 10.08
CA ASP A 41 -9.68 -4.12 8.97
C ASP A 41 -8.81 -2.86 8.86
N VAL A 42 -9.36 -1.69 9.18
CA VAL A 42 -8.64 -0.41 9.20
C VAL A 42 -7.60 -0.34 10.34
N PHE A 43 -7.78 -1.14 11.39
CA PHE A 43 -6.87 -1.18 12.54
C PHE A 43 -5.90 -2.37 12.50
N SER A 44 -5.97 -3.21 11.46
CA SER A 44 -5.02 -4.30 11.27
C SER A 44 -3.68 -3.76 10.77
N LYS A 45 -2.60 -4.10 11.46
CA LYS A 45 -1.24 -3.70 11.07
C LYS A 45 -0.85 -4.35 9.75
N VAL A 46 -1.20 -5.63 9.58
CA VAL A 46 -0.92 -6.40 8.36
C VAL A 46 -1.60 -5.81 7.13
N LYS A 47 -2.80 -5.23 7.29
CA LYS A 47 -3.53 -4.56 6.19
C LYS A 47 -3.05 -3.13 5.94
N GLU A 48 -2.53 -2.43 6.95
CA GLU A 48 -1.92 -1.10 6.80
C GLU A 48 -0.67 -1.15 5.90
N GLU A 49 0.12 -2.22 6.01
CA GLU A 49 1.34 -2.41 5.24
C GLU A 49 1.10 -2.69 3.75
N LYS A 50 -0.15 -2.90 3.31
CA LYS A 50 -0.47 -3.14 1.89
C LYS A 50 -1.24 -1.96 1.31
N LEU A 51 -0.73 -1.39 0.22
CA LEU A 51 -1.47 -0.37 -0.52
C LEU A 51 -2.82 -0.93 -0.97
N LEU A 52 -3.91 -0.21 -0.68
CA LEU A 52 -5.23 -0.55 -1.19
C LEU A 52 -5.23 -0.54 -2.73
N LEU A 53 -6.00 -1.45 -3.33
CA LEU A 53 -6.18 -1.52 -4.79
C LEU A 53 -6.70 -0.18 -5.33
N ASN A 54 -6.12 0.26 -6.45
CA ASN A 54 -6.38 1.56 -7.09
C ASN A 54 -7.85 2.01 -6.98
N HIS A 55 -8.08 3.11 -6.28
CA HIS A 55 -9.42 3.67 -6.06
C HIS A 55 -9.83 4.56 -7.23
N THR A 56 -11.13 4.84 -7.37
CA THR A 56 -11.63 5.74 -8.42
C THR A 56 -11.17 7.19 -8.28
N CYS A 57 -10.49 7.53 -7.18
CA CYS A 57 -10.03 8.86 -6.85
C CYS A 57 -8.53 8.83 -6.51
N ASP A 58 -7.69 8.78 -7.53
CA ASP A 58 -6.25 9.00 -7.37
C ASP A 58 -5.96 10.47 -7.05
N TYR A 59 -4.95 10.72 -6.21
CA TYR A 59 -4.51 12.08 -5.91
C TYR A 59 -3.83 12.68 -7.15
N HIS A 60 -4.42 13.74 -7.71
CA HIS A 60 -3.85 14.47 -8.83
C HIS A 60 -2.92 15.58 -8.34
N ILE A 61 -1.68 15.59 -8.84
CA ILE A 61 -0.70 16.65 -8.58
C ILE A 61 -0.81 17.67 -9.72
N GLU A 62 -1.41 18.82 -9.43
CA GLU A 62 -1.42 19.96 -10.35
C GLU A 62 -0.01 20.55 -10.48
N LEU A 63 0.45 20.74 -11.71
CA LEU A 63 1.76 21.31 -11.99
C LEU A 63 1.66 22.81 -12.24
N GLU A 64 2.43 23.59 -11.48
CA GLU A 64 2.65 24.99 -11.77
C GLU A 64 3.87 25.13 -12.70
N GLY A 65 3.63 25.51 -13.97
CA GLY A 65 4.70 25.73 -14.95
C GLY A 65 5.15 24.47 -15.68
N SER A 66 6.46 24.24 -15.77
CA SER A 66 7.06 23.13 -16.55
C SER A 66 7.31 21.89 -15.71
N LEU A 67 7.42 20.72 -16.37
CA LEU A 67 7.79 19.46 -15.72
C LEU A 67 9.14 19.57 -14.99
N PRO A 68 9.27 19.02 -13.77
CA PRO A 68 10.54 18.98 -13.06
C PRO A 68 11.57 18.16 -13.83
N SER A 69 12.80 18.65 -13.94
CA SER A 69 13.88 17.93 -14.61
C SER A 69 14.38 16.76 -13.78
N VAL A 70 15.11 15.83 -14.41
CA VAL A 70 15.85 14.78 -13.71
C VAL A 70 17.02 15.40 -12.95
N ALA A 71 16.98 15.30 -11.61
CA ALA A 71 18.06 15.76 -10.74
C ALA A 71 19.19 14.72 -10.64
N VAL A 72 20.39 15.19 -10.31
CA VAL A 72 21.59 14.35 -10.18
C VAL A 72 21.51 13.49 -8.92
N ILE A 73 21.85 12.21 -9.06
CA ILE A 73 21.89 11.25 -7.94
C ILE A 73 23.19 11.49 -7.14
N TYR A 74 23.07 11.68 -5.82
CA TYR A 74 24.22 11.83 -4.95
C TYR A 74 24.91 10.49 -4.68
N SER A 75 26.23 10.52 -4.52
CA SER A 75 26.99 9.36 -4.07
C SER A 75 26.66 9.04 -2.62
N LEU A 76 26.20 7.82 -2.37
CA LEU A 76 25.91 7.31 -1.02
C LEU A 76 27.10 6.50 -0.50
N SER A 77 27.28 6.48 0.83
CA SER A 77 28.19 5.53 1.47
C SER A 77 27.62 4.10 1.38
N ASN A 78 28.48 3.08 1.56
CA ASN A 78 28.04 1.68 1.50
C ASN A 78 26.88 1.38 2.46
N HIS A 79 27.00 1.85 3.71
CA HIS A 79 25.96 1.67 4.72
C HIS A 79 24.63 2.36 4.33
N GLN A 80 24.69 3.56 3.76
CA GLN A 80 23.48 4.23 3.26
C GLN A 80 22.88 3.50 2.06
N SER A 81 23.71 2.97 1.17
CA SER A 81 23.22 2.20 0.03
C SER A 81 22.54 0.91 0.44
N GLU A 82 23.08 0.18 1.42
CA GLU A 82 22.45 -1.03 1.97
C GLU A 82 21.08 -0.68 2.58
N LYS A 83 21.03 0.33 3.44
CA LYS A 83 19.78 0.79 4.04
C LYS A 83 18.75 1.27 3.01
N LEU A 84 19.20 1.90 1.91
CA LEU A 84 18.33 2.31 0.81
C LEU A 84 17.69 1.10 0.14
N LEU A 85 18.51 0.08 -0.14
CA LEU A 85 18.05 -1.13 -0.81
C LEU A 85 17.02 -1.87 0.04
N ASP A 86 17.27 -2.00 1.35
CA ASP A 86 16.32 -2.63 2.28
C ASP A 86 14.96 -1.90 2.27
N SER A 87 14.99 -0.56 2.34
CA SER A 87 13.76 0.24 2.28
C SER A 87 13.05 0.16 0.92
N ILE A 88 13.80 0.05 -0.18
CA ILE A 88 13.21 -0.14 -1.51
C ILE A 88 12.55 -1.52 -1.60
N SER A 89 13.18 -2.59 -1.11
CA SER A 89 12.58 -3.92 -1.13
C SER A 89 11.29 -3.99 -0.34
N GLU A 90 11.28 -3.46 0.89
CA GLU A 90 10.09 -3.41 1.74
C GLU A 90 8.93 -2.67 1.05
N ASN A 91 9.21 -1.49 0.49
CA ASN A 91 8.19 -0.70 -0.21
C ASN A 91 7.70 -1.34 -1.53
N LEU A 92 8.52 -2.18 -2.16
CA LEU A 92 8.12 -2.95 -3.34
C LEU A 92 7.21 -4.13 -2.96
N GLU A 93 7.54 -4.83 -1.87
CA GLU A 93 6.72 -5.93 -1.32
C GLU A 93 5.34 -5.43 -0.89
N ASN A 94 5.31 -4.23 -0.30
CA ASN A 94 4.09 -3.54 0.16
C ASN A 94 3.29 -2.85 -0.96
N PHE A 95 3.77 -2.93 -2.21
CA PHE A 95 3.19 -2.26 -3.38
C PHE A 95 3.07 -0.73 -3.27
N PHE A 96 3.82 -0.09 -2.37
CA PHE A 96 3.86 1.38 -2.22
C PHE A 96 4.58 2.06 -3.39
N ILE A 97 5.60 1.40 -3.94
CA ILE A 97 6.33 1.89 -5.11
C ILE A 97 6.34 0.83 -6.22
N ARG A 98 6.59 1.27 -7.46
CA ARG A 98 6.76 0.39 -8.61
C ARG A 98 7.83 0.94 -9.54
N SER A 99 8.43 0.05 -10.33
CA SER A 99 9.31 0.49 -11.41
C SER A 99 8.54 1.33 -12.43
N CYS A 100 9.14 2.46 -12.82
CA CYS A 100 8.56 3.42 -13.75
C CYS A 100 9.66 4.01 -14.64
N SER A 101 9.30 4.39 -15.86
CA SER A 101 10.14 5.18 -16.76
C SER A 101 9.55 6.58 -16.86
N SER A 102 9.90 7.44 -15.91
CA SER A 102 9.47 8.85 -15.88
C SER A 102 10.52 9.76 -16.52
N ALA A 103 10.07 10.84 -17.14
CA ALA A 103 10.94 11.93 -17.62
C ALA A 103 11.44 12.84 -16.49
N THR A 104 10.98 12.61 -15.26
CA THR A 104 11.28 13.39 -14.05
C THR A 104 11.88 12.48 -12.98
N GLY A 105 12.73 13.03 -12.11
CA GLY A 105 13.35 12.24 -11.03
C GLY A 105 14.04 13.12 -9.99
N ALA A 106 13.95 12.70 -8.73
CA ALA A 106 14.57 13.39 -7.59
C ALA A 106 15.52 12.44 -6.84
N PRO A 107 16.65 12.96 -6.30
CA PRO A 107 17.57 12.15 -5.51
C PRO A 107 16.95 11.80 -4.15
N VAL A 108 17.28 10.61 -3.65
CA VAL A 108 16.89 10.16 -2.31
C VAL A 108 17.98 10.57 -1.31
N LEU A 109 17.55 11.00 -0.12
CA LEU A 109 18.43 11.36 1.00
C LEU A 109 18.18 10.39 2.17
N LEU A 110 19.25 9.92 2.80
CA LEU A 110 19.24 8.93 3.90
C LEU A 110 20.09 9.34 5.08
#